data_AF-A0A382MWX7-F1
#
_entry.id   AF-A0A382MWX7-F1
#
_cell.length_a   1.000
_cell.length_b   1.000
_cell.length_c   1.000
_cell.angle_alpha   90.00
_cell.angle_beta   90.00
_cell.angle_gamma   90.00
#
_symmetry.space_group_name_H-M   'P 1'
#
loop_
_entity.id
_entity.type
_entity.pdbx_description
1 polymer ?
#
loop_
_entity_poly.entity_id
_entity_poly.type
_entity_poly.pdbx_seq_one_letter_code
_entity_poly.pdbx_strand_id
1 'polypeptide(L)'
;VNDDDSDGDYDSISFGSEVVFNTDRVDHVKAVYDSVNGKVVVVYGDEYDTDTLRCTAIVGTVSGTSISFGSEEVFYSYSCHALRIVYDSSNSVVVIAHEAGGRGKAIVGTVSGTSITFGSAANFNEANEGPEYDDQIAMAFDSNSNKVVIAHQLYNDDGVAVVGTVSGTSISFGSEVSFNTGSGSSDSTRHIAATFDTTNNKVVIVYKDVNNSNYGTAIVGTVSGTSISFGSEAVFNSATTNAMRHISFNSGNGVLVAYLDSGTSDGKALWGTVSGTSISFDTATEFNDGNCYNIIALPSVIIYMEEDDGKARVLSIPEFSSLLMPIVSVLLIVGFNYRRRESS
;
A
#
# COMPACT_ATOMS: atom_id res chain seq x y z
N VAL A 1 6.83 4.87 -21.16
CA VAL A 1 7.47 6.15 -20.82
C VAL A 1 8.08 6.66 -22.11
N ASN A 2 7.51 7.73 -22.69
CA ASN A 2 8.16 8.41 -23.82
C ASN A 2 9.13 9.43 -23.23
N ASP A 3 10.35 9.35 -23.72
CA ASP A 3 11.56 10.04 -23.30
C ASP A 3 11.61 11.47 -23.90
N ASP A 4 10.57 12.27 -23.63
CA ASP A 4 10.46 13.65 -24.15
C ASP A 4 10.59 14.72 -23.06
N ASP A 5 10.87 14.36 -21.81
CA ASP A 5 11.22 15.33 -20.77
C ASP A 5 12.73 15.52 -20.73
N SER A 6 13.16 16.71 -21.14
CA SER A 6 14.57 17.15 -21.22
C SER A 6 15.25 17.38 -19.86
N ASP A 7 14.57 17.06 -18.76
CA ASP A 7 15.05 17.25 -17.40
C ASP A 7 15.45 15.87 -16.84
N GLY A 8 16.64 15.43 -17.25
CA GLY A 8 17.12 14.05 -17.11
C GLY A 8 17.41 13.55 -15.69
N ASP A 9 16.38 13.39 -14.85
CA ASP A 9 16.50 12.87 -13.48
C ASP A 9 15.62 11.62 -13.18
N TYR A 10 15.00 11.00 -14.19
CA TYR A 10 14.26 9.75 -13.99
C TYR A 10 15.05 8.54 -14.49
N ASP A 11 15.39 7.61 -13.59
CA ASP A 11 15.92 6.29 -13.95
C ASP A 11 14.95 5.58 -14.91
N SER A 12 15.46 5.17 -16.08
CA SER A 12 14.63 4.49 -17.08
C SER A 12 14.26 3.07 -16.61
N ILE A 13 13.10 2.91 -16.00
CA ILE A 13 12.49 1.59 -15.79
C ILE A 13 11.98 1.08 -17.13
N SER A 14 12.55 -0.03 -17.59
CA SER A 14 12.07 -0.73 -18.79
C SER A 14 10.89 -1.63 -18.42
N PHE A 15 9.73 -1.33 -18.97
CA PHE A 15 8.57 -2.22 -18.89
C PHE A 15 8.61 -3.27 -20.00
N GLY A 16 7.99 -4.43 -19.76
CA GLY A 16 7.67 -5.38 -20.81
C GLY A 16 6.53 -4.89 -21.70
N SER A 17 6.03 -5.76 -22.56
CA SER A 17 4.82 -5.49 -23.35
C SER A 17 3.59 -5.38 -22.44
N GLU A 18 2.69 -4.45 -22.76
CA GLU A 18 1.39 -4.35 -22.10
C GLU A 18 0.57 -5.62 -22.32
N VAL A 19 -0.13 -6.05 -21.27
CA VAL A 19 -1.03 -7.21 -21.29
C VAL A 19 -2.33 -6.83 -20.60
N VAL A 20 -3.44 -6.99 -21.32
CA VAL A 20 -4.80 -6.72 -20.81
C VAL A 20 -5.35 -8.02 -20.22
N PHE A 21 -5.72 -8.00 -18.94
CA PHE A 21 -6.32 -9.17 -18.26
C PHE A 21 -7.86 -9.16 -18.26
N ASN A 22 -8.48 -7.98 -18.41
CA ASN A 22 -9.93 -7.81 -18.51
C ASN A 22 -10.21 -6.54 -19.32
N THR A 23 -11.22 -6.59 -20.21
CA THR A 23 -11.60 -5.48 -21.11
C THR A 23 -12.81 -4.69 -20.64
N ASP A 24 -13.54 -5.20 -19.65
CA ASP A 24 -14.70 -4.56 -19.03
C ASP A 24 -14.24 -3.60 -17.91
N ARG A 25 -15.18 -2.89 -17.27
CA ARG A 25 -14.83 -1.97 -16.17
C ARG A 25 -14.30 -2.77 -14.99
N VAL A 26 -13.08 -2.42 -14.56
CA VAL A 26 -12.46 -2.95 -13.33
C VAL A 26 -12.24 -1.85 -12.30
N ASP A 27 -12.38 -2.17 -11.02
CA ASP A 27 -12.08 -1.28 -9.90
C ASP A 27 -11.38 -2.03 -8.74
N HIS A 28 -10.98 -1.33 -7.68
CA HIS A 28 -10.41 -1.89 -6.46
C HIS A 28 -9.15 -2.76 -6.66
N VAL A 29 -8.47 -2.64 -7.79
CA VAL A 29 -7.35 -3.52 -8.19
C VAL A 29 -6.24 -3.55 -7.13
N LYS A 30 -5.85 -4.75 -6.70
CA LYS A 30 -4.68 -5.03 -5.86
C LYS A 30 -3.93 -6.24 -6.39
N ALA A 31 -2.64 -6.33 -6.11
CA ALA A 31 -1.85 -7.48 -6.50
C ALA A 31 -0.80 -7.84 -5.45
N VAL A 32 -0.46 -9.13 -5.40
CA VAL A 32 0.69 -9.65 -4.64
C VAL A 32 1.51 -10.59 -5.50
N TYR A 33 2.79 -10.69 -5.17
CA TYR A 33 3.70 -11.67 -5.77
C TYR A 33 3.83 -12.89 -4.85
N ASP A 34 3.36 -14.03 -5.34
CA ASP A 34 3.67 -15.35 -4.79
C ASP A 34 5.10 -15.70 -5.20
N SER A 35 6.03 -15.40 -4.31
CA SER A 35 7.46 -15.57 -4.55
C SER A 35 7.91 -17.03 -4.60
N VAL A 36 7.12 -17.96 -4.04
CA VAL A 36 7.43 -19.41 -4.07
C VAL A 36 7.10 -19.99 -5.43
N ASN A 37 5.98 -19.59 -6.03
CA ASN A 37 5.50 -20.14 -7.30
C ASN A 37 5.81 -19.25 -8.52
N GLY A 38 6.37 -18.06 -8.31
CA GLY A 38 6.65 -17.08 -9.37
C GLY A 38 5.37 -16.56 -10.03
N LYS A 39 4.32 -16.35 -9.23
CA LYS A 39 3.00 -15.92 -9.71
C LYS A 39 2.64 -14.55 -9.19
N VAL A 40 1.89 -13.81 -9.99
CA VAL A 40 1.21 -12.59 -9.55
C VAL A 40 -0.25 -12.95 -9.35
N VAL A 41 -0.81 -12.69 -8.18
CA VAL A 41 -2.25 -12.79 -7.96
C VAL A 41 -2.81 -11.39 -7.96
N VAL A 42 -3.74 -11.13 -8.88
CA VAL A 42 -4.46 -9.85 -8.98
C VAL A 42 -5.88 -10.08 -8.49
N VAL A 43 -6.38 -9.18 -7.65
CA VAL A 43 -7.77 -9.15 -7.18
C VAL A 43 -8.38 -7.80 -7.51
N TYR A 44 -9.64 -7.78 -7.93
CA TYR A 44 -10.33 -6.59 -8.42
C TYR A 44 -11.85 -6.75 -8.34
N GLY A 45 -12.55 -5.62 -8.40
CA GLY A 45 -13.98 -5.55 -8.69
C GLY A 45 -14.20 -5.66 -10.20
N ASP A 46 -14.96 -6.65 -10.62
CA ASP A 46 -15.28 -6.99 -12.02
C ASP A 46 -16.75 -6.66 -12.33
N GLU A 47 -16.98 -5.88 -13.38
CA GLU A 47 -18.33 -5.49 -13.81
C GLU A 47 -19.16 -6.71 -14.23
N TYR A 48 -20.20 -7.02 -13.45
CA TYR A 48 -21.16 -8.08 -13.78
C TYR A 48 -22.43 -7.54 -14.43
N ASP A 49 -22.88 -6.39 -13.94
CA ASP A 49 -23.99 -5.60 -14.46
C ASP A 49 -23.68 -4.11 -14.23
N THR A 50 -24.61 -3.22 -14.62
CA THR A 50 -24.40 -1.77 -14.61
C THR A 50 -23.97 -1.21 -13.26
N ASP A 51 -24.34 -1.87 -12.16
CA ASP A 51 -24.21 -1.33 -10.80
C ASP A 51 -23.47 -2.28 -9.83
N THR A 52 -23.08 -3.48 -10.26
CA THR A 52 -22.43 -4.47 -9.39
C THR A 52 -21.05 -4.85 -9.89
N LEU A 53 -20.04 -4.55 -9.06
CA LEU A 53 -18.67 -5.06 -9.21
C LEU A 53 -18.50 -6.31 -8.34
N ARG A 54 -18.33 -7.49 -8.92
CA ARG A 54 -18.05 -8.73 -8.16
C ARG A 54 -16.58 -8.77 -7.77
N CYS A 55 -16.23 -9.34 -6.62
CA CYS A 55 -14.82 -9.57 -6.33
C CYS A 55 -14.29 -10.80 -7.08
N THR A 56 -13.29 -10.56 -7.91
CA THR A 56 -12.68 -11.52 -8.83
C THR A 56 -11.18 -11.57 -8.61
N ALA A 57 -10.58 -12.75 -8.83
CA ALA A 57 -9.14 -12.96 -8.81
C ALA A 57 -8.66 -13.61 -10.11
N ILE A 58 -7.43 -13.27 -10.51
CA ILE A 58 -6.77 -13.88 -11.67
C ILE A 58 -5.27 -14.10 -11.37
N VAL A 59 -4.72 -15.19 -11.89
CA VAL A 59 -3.31 -15.56 -11.70
C VAL A 59 -2.50 -15.26 -12.95
N GLY A 60 -1.49 -14.41 -12.80
CA GLY A 60 -0.46 -14.11 -13.78
C GLY A 60 0.78 -14.98 -13.59
N THR A 61 1.33 -15.49 -14.69
CA THR A 61 2.64 -16.14 -14.73
C THR A 61 3.67 -15.18 -15.29
N VAL A 62 4.71 -14.90 -14.52
CA VAL A 62 5.81 -14.02 -14.95
C VAL A 62 6.89 -14.85 -15.63
N SER A 63 7.34 -14.42 -16.81
CA SER A 63 8.46 -15.02 -17.53
C SER A 63 9.34 -13.93 -18.14
N GLY A 64 10.51 -13.70 -17.55
CA GLY A 64 11.38 -12.58 -17.91
C GLY A 64 10.66 -11.25 -17.67
N THR A 65 10.50 -10.45 -18.73
CA THR A 65 9.77 -9.18 -18.72
C THR A 65 8.29 -9.32 -19.12
N SER A 66 7.81 -10.54 -19.39
CA SER A 66 6.42 -10.78 -19.84
C SER A 66 5.55 -11.37 -18.73
N ILE A 67 4.24 -11.17 -18.85
CA ILE A 67 3.22 -11.77 -17.99
C ILE A 67 2.12 -12.39 -18.87
N SER A 68 1.56 -13.51 -18.44
CA SER A 68 0.37 -14.11 -19.06
C SER A 68 -0.63 -14.52 -17.99
N PHE A 69 -1.91 -14.27 -18.20
CA PHE A 69 -2.96 -14.56 -17.24
C PHE A 69 -3.68 -15.88 -17.54
N GLY A 70 -4.13 -16.56 -16.49
CA GLY A 70 -4.99 -17.73 -16.57
C GLY A 70 -6.47 -17.36 -16.63
N SER A 71 -7.30 -18.14 -15.94
CA SER A 71 -8.74 -17.91 -15.85
C SER A 71 -9.09 -17.08 -14.63
N GLU A 72 -10.09 -16.21 -14.78
CA GLU A 72 -10.73 -15.49 -13.68
C GLU A 72 -11.50 -16.43 -12.75
N GLU A 73 -11.50 -16.14 -11.45
CA GLU A 73 -12.28 -16.83 -10.43
C GLU A 73 -13.00 -15.80 -9.54
N VAL A 74 -14.32 -15.88 -9.49
CA VAL A 74 -15.15 -15.00 -8.65
C VAL A 74 -15.24 -15.59 -7.24
N PHE A 75 -14.78 -14.85 -6.23
CA PHE A 75 -14.85 -15.28 -4.83
C PHE A 75 -15.97 -14.58 -4.04
N TYR A 76 -16.54 -13.51 -4.59
CA TYR A 76 -17.70 -12.85 -4.01
C TYR A 76 -18.56 -12.20 -5.10
N SER A 77 -19.84 -12.61 -5.18
CA SER A 77 -20.73 -12.24 -6.29
C SER A 77 -21.51 -10.92 -6.09
N TYR A 78 -21.23 -10.17 -5.03
CA TYR A 78 -21.85 -8.86 -4.77
C TYR A 78 -20.78 -7.76 -4.80
N SER A 79 -21.20 -6.52 -4.53
CA SER A 79 -20.35 -5.34 -4.61
C SER A 79 -19.03 -5.51 -3.88
N CYS A 80 -17.93 -5.29 -4.60
CA CYS A 80 -16.58 -5.43 -4.10
C CYS A 80 -16.09 -4.10 -3.55
N HIS A 81 -15.75 -4.08 -2.26
CA HIS A 81 -15.25 -2.90 -1.57
C HIS A 81 -14.16 -3.26 -0.56
N ALA A 82 -13.40 -2.25 -0.14
CA ALA A 82 -12.34 -2.36 0.85
C ALA A 82 -11.38 -3.54 0.60
N LEU A 83 -10.91 -3.66 -0.64
CA LEU A 83 -10.19 -4.85 -1.09
C LEU A 83 -8.71 -4.77 -0.70
N ARG A 84 -8.20 -5.83 -0.07
CA ARG A 84 -6.78 -6.02 0.26
C ARG A 84 -6.36 -7.47 0.08
N ILE A 85 -5.07 -7.66 -0.20
CA ILE A 85 -4.47 -8.98 -0.38
C ILE A 85 -3.04 -8.98 0.18
N VAL A 86 -2.66 -10.08 0.83
CA VAL A 86 -1.29 -10.38 1.22
C VAL A 86 -0.93 -11.80 0.81
N TYR A 87 0.36 -12.04 0.62
CA TYR A 87 0.89 -13.37 0.39
C TYR A 87 1.42 -13.96 1.70
N ASP A 88 0.84 -15.08 2.14
CA ASP A 88 1.35 -15.89 3.24
C ASP A 88 2.36 -16.88 2.65
N SER A 89 3.64 -16.50 2.69
CA SER A 89 4.73 -17.31 2.15
C SER A 89 4.95 -18.61 2.91
N SER A 90 4.49 -18.71 4.16
CA SER A 90 4.67 -19.89 5.00
C SER A 90 3.68 -20.99 4.66
N ASN A 91 2.49 -20.62 4.19
CA ASN A 91 1.47 -21.55 3.72
C ASN A 91 1.35 -21.61 2.19
N SER A 92 2.09 -20.76 1.45
CA SER A 92 2.01 -20.63 -0.01
C SER A 92 0.59 -20.35 -0.50
N VAL A 93 -0.09 -19.43 0.18
CA VAL A 93 -1.46 -18.99 -0.14
C VAL A 93 -1.54 -17.47 -0.15
N VAL A 94 -2.59 -16.94 -0.75
CA VAL A 94 -2.96 -15.54 -0.57
C VAL A 94 -4.09 -15.43 0.44
N VAL A 95 -4.10 -14.35 1.20
CA VAL A 95 -5.23 -13.98 2.07
C VAL A 95 -5.79 -12.67 1.55
N ILE A 96 -7.07 -12.67 1.24
CA ILE A 96 -7.80 -11.51 0.73
C ILE A 96 -8.73 -11.04 1.83
N ALA A 97 -8.72 -9.75 2.13
CA ALA A 97 -9.74 -9.10 2.96
C ALA A 97 -10.62 -8.20 2.08
N HIS A 98 -11.92 -8.19 2.35
CA HIS A 98 -12.89 -7.37 1.63
C HIS A 98 -14.13 -7.10 2.49
N GLU A 99 -14.94 -6.13 2.08
CA GLU A 99 -16.29 -5.92 2.61
C GLU A 99 -17.25 -6.95 2.00
N ALA A 100 -18.13 -7.51 2.83
CA ALA A 100 -19.26 -8.33 2.37
C ALA A 100 -20.45 -8.29 3.33
N GLY A 101 -21.47 -7.51 2.96
CA GLY A 101 -22.76 -7.45 3.66
C GLY A 101 -22.72 -6.65 4.97
N GLY A 102 -22.03 -5.52 4.96
CA GLY A 102 -21.74 -4.64 6.10
C GLY A 102 -20.60 -5.14 6.99
N ARG A 103 -19.79 -6.11 6.55
CA ARG A 103 -18.80 -6.78 7.40
C ARG A 103 -17.47 -6.95 6.70
N GLY A 104 -16.41 -6.84 7.46
CA GLY A 104 -15.08 -7.25 7.06
C GLY A 104 -14.98 -8.77 7.02
N LYS A 105 -14.63 -9.32 5.85
CA LYS A 105 -14.34 -10.73 5.65
C LYS A 105 -12.94 -10.95 5.15
N ALA A 106 -12.36 -12.10 5.49
CA ALA A 106 -11.19 -12.60 4.82
C ALA A 106 -11.40 -14.01 4.28
N ILE A 107 -10.74 -14.31 3.17
CA ILE A 107 -10.78 -15.60 2.48
C ILE A 107 -9.38 -16.01 2.04
N VAL A 108 -9.09 -17.30 2.11
CA VAL A 108 -7.80 -17.87 1.70
C VAL A 108 -7.93 -18.40 0.28
N GLY A 109 -6.99 -17.99 -0.59
CA GLY A 109 -6.88 -18.46 -1.97
C GLY A 109 -5.63 -19.33 -2.16
N THR A 110 -5.81 -20.51 -2.72
CA THR A 110 -4.71 -21.42 -3.09
C THR A 110 -4.44 -21.32 -4.58
N VAL A 111 -3.20 -20.97 -4.95
CA VAL A 111 -2.76 -20.90 -6.35
C VAL A 111 -2.28 -22.28 -6.81
N SER A 112 -2.72 -22.71 -7.99
CA SER A 112 -2.28 -23.94 -8.64
C SER A 112 -2.13 -23.71 -10.15
N GLY A 113 -0.87 -23.68 -10.62
CA GLY A 113 -0.57 -23.38 -12.02
C GLY A 113 -0.98 -21.96 -12.40
N THR A 114 -2.04 -21.84 -13.20
CA THR A 114 -2.60 -20.55 -13.68
C THR A 114 -4.00 -20.28 -13.12
N SER A 115 -4.40 -21.01 -12.08
CA SER A 115 -5.73 -20.91 -11.48
C SER A 115 -5.62 -20.67 -9.97
N ILE A 116 -6.69 -20.15 -9.39
CA ILE A 116 -6.84 -19.95 -7.95
C ILE A 116 -8.16 -20.57 -7.49
N THR A 117 -8.16 -21.17 -6.30
CA THR A 117 -9.37 -21.70 -5.66
C THR A 117 -9.50 -21.13 -4.25
N PHE A 118 -10.73 -20.89 -3.81
CA PHE A 118 -11.00 -20.28 -2.51
C PHE A 118 -11.57 -21.27 -1.50
N GLY A 119 -11.17 -21.10 -0.24
CA GLY A 119 -11.81 -21.78 0.88
C GLY A 119 -13.04 -21.06 1.39
N SER A 120 -13.29 -21.13 2.69
CA SER A 120 -14.43 -20.47 3.33
C SER A 120 -14.04 -19.09 3.86
N ALA A 121 -14.83 -18.06 3.54
CA ALA A 121 -14.66 -16.73 4.12
C ALA A 121 -15.02 -16.72 5.61
N ALA A 122 -14.26 -15.97 6.42
CA ALA A 122 -14.51 -15.73 7.83
C ALA A 122 -14.61 -14.23 8.10
N ASN A 123 -15.49 -13.82 9.02
CA ASN A 123 -15.58 -12.42 9.43
C ASN A 123 -14.41 -12.10 10.37
N PHE A 124 -13.78 -10.94 10.17
CA PHE A 124 -12.73 -10.46 11.08
C PHE A 124 -13.23 -9.42 12.09
N ASN A 125 -14.46 -8.94 11.91
CA ASN A 125 -15.18 -8.05 12.82
C ASN A 125 -16.65 -8.48 12.97
N GLU A 126 -17.33 -7.89 13.96
CA GLU A 126 -18.75 -8.15 14.23
C GLU A 126 -19.69 -7.37 13.28
N ALA A 127 -21.00 -7.63 13.39
CA ALA A 127 -21.98 -7.26 12.37
C ALA A 127 -22.22 -5.75 12.20
N ASN A 128 -22.11 -5.27 10.94
CA ASN A 128 -22.37 -3.90 10.46
C ASN A 128 -21.30 -2.85 10.77
N GLU A 129 -20.05 -3.28 10.95
CA GLU A 129 -18.92 -2.37 11.24
C GLU A 129 -17.73 -2.56 10.27
N GLY A 130 -17.97 -3.16 9.10
CA GLY A 130 -16.90 -3.40 8.11
C GLY A 130 -16.38 -2.12 7.44
N PRO A 131 -15.12 -2.12 6.96
CA PRO A 131 -14.60 -1.03 6.14
C PRO A 131 -15.34 -0.99 4.79
N GLU A 132 -15.74 0.19 4.34
CA GLU A 132 -16.46 0.41 3.08
C GLU A 132 -15.52 0.92 1.98
N TYR A 133 -14.41 1.56 2.34
CA TYR A 133 -13.49 2.18 1.38
C TYR A 133 -12.12 1.53 1.43
N ASP A 134 -11.42 1.54 0.30
CA ASP A 134 -10.08 0.98 0.20
C ASP A 134 -9.10 1.62 1.18
N ASP A 135 -9.24 2.89 1.55
CA ASP A 135 -8.34 3.57 2.48
C ASP A 135 -8.65 3.32 3.96
N GLN A 136 -9.65 2.50 4.27
CA GLN A 136 -10.05 2.10 5.62
C GLN A 136 -9.52 0.74 6.06
N ILE A 137 -8.68 0.10 5.24
CA ILE A 137 -8.15 -1.22 5.52
C ILE A 137 -6.72 -1.38 5.01
N ALA A 138 -5.90 -2.05 5.80
CA ALA A 138 -4.56 -2.50 5.42
C ALA A 138 -4.30 -3.90 5.95
N MET A 139 -3.34 -4.58 5.33
CA MET A 139 -2.92 -5.91 5.74
C MET A 139 -1.40 -6.01 5.75
N ALA A 140 -0.86 -6.76 6.71
CA ALA A 140 0.54 -7.14 6.74
C ALA A 140 0.66 -8.64 7.06
N PHE A 141 1.58 -9.33 6.38
CA PHE A 141 1.93 -10.70 6.74
C PHE A 141 3.16 -10.68 7.66
N ASP A 142 2.95 -11.07 8.92
CA ASP A 142 4.01 -11.32 9.88
C ASP A 142 4.57 -12.74 9.62
N SER A 143 5.64 -12.78 8.85
CA SER A 143 6.34 -14.02 8.49
C SER A 143 7.11 -14.66 9.65
N ASN A 144 7.29 -13.95 10.77
CA ASN A 144 7.93 -14.50 11.96
C ASN A 144 6.95 -15.31 12.80
N SER A 145 5.70 -14.87 12.93
CA SER A 145 4.65 -15.58 13.67
C SER A 145 3.69 -16.39 12.80
N ASN A 146 3.83 -16.30 11.46
CA ASN A 146 2.92 -16.85 10.46
C ASN A 146 1.48 -16.38 10.71
N LYS A 147 1.33 -15.05 10.77
CA LYS A 147 0.06 -14.39 11.01
C LYS A 147 -0.19 -13.32 9.96
N VAL A 148 -1.47 -13.14 9.68
CA VAL A 148 -1.94 -11.98 8.91
C VAL A 148 -2.49 -10.98 9.91
N VAL A 149 -2.02 -9.74 9.87
CA VAL A 149 -2.60 -8.64 10.63
C VAL A 149 -3.46 -7.83 9.68
N ILE A 150 -4.71 -7.61 10.06
CA ILE A 150 -5.65 -6.73 9.36
C ILE A 150 -5.85 -5.52 10.26
N ALA A 151 -5.52 -4.33 9.75
CA ALA A 151 -5.83 -3.06 10.39
C ALA A 151 -6.99 -2.42 9.63
N HIS A 152 -8.04 -2.01 10.32
CA HIS A 152 -9.20 -1.40 9.69
C HIS A 152 -9.88 -0.38 10.58
N GLN A 153 -10.70 0.45 9.95
CA GLN A 153 -11.64 1.34 10.62
C GLN A 153 -12.91 0.56 11.01
N LEU A 154 -13.48 0.86 12.16
CA LEU A 154 -14.83 0.45 12.58
C LEU A 154 -15.88 1.50 12.18
N TYR A 155 -17.17 1.18 12.30
CA TYR A 155 -18.25 2.14 12.01
C TYR A 155 -18.23 3.38 12.91
N ASN A 156 -17.71 3.25 14.14
CA ASN A 156 -17.51 4.38 15.06
C ASN A 156 -16.21 5.15 14.79
N ASP A 157 -15.57 4.87 13.66
CA ASP A 157 -14.34 5.49 13.15
C ASP A 157 -13.06 5.17 13.94
N ASP A 158 -13.13 4.33 14.97
CA ASP A 158 -11.96 3.84 15.68
C ASP A 158 -11.12 2.93 14.76
N GLY A 159 -9.80 3.08 14.87
CA GLY A 159 -8.82 2.21 14.23
C GLY A 159 -8.57 0.99 15.09
N VAL A 160 -8.80 -0.21 14.54
CA VAL A 160 -8.54 -1.48 15.20
C VAL A 160 -7.66 -2.39 14.35
N ALA A 161 -6.94 -3.30 15.00
CA ALA A 161 -6.25 -4.38 14.32
C ALA A 161 -6.63 -5.73 14.90
N VAL A 162 -6.67 -6.75 14.05
CA VAL A 162 -6.99 -8.13 14.39
C VAL A 162 -6.00 -9.08 13.74
N VAL A 163 -5.65 -10.14 14.48
CA VAL A 163 -4.68 -11.15 14.03
C VAL A 163 -5.42 -12.37 13.49
N GLY A 164 -5.16 -12.69 12.23
CA GLY A 164 -5.63 -13.87 11.52
C GLY A 164 -4.62 -15.02 11.52
N THR A 165 -5.11 -16.24 11.73
CA THR A 165 -4.35 -17.50 11.61
C THR A 165 -4.87 -18.31 10.45
N VAL A 166 -4.01 -18.53 9.45
CA VAL A 166 -4.29 -19.42 8.32
C VAL A 166 -4.07 -20.87 8.74
N SER A 167 -5.00 -21.74 8.35
CA SER A 167 -4.90 -23.20 8.50
C SER A 167 -5.51 -23.88 7.27
N GLY A 168 -4.63 -24.38 6.38
CA GLY A 168 -5.05 -24.90 5.08
C GLY A 168 -5.74 -23.83 4.24
N THR A 169 -7.01 -24.06 3.89
CA THR A 169 -7.84 -23.12 3.11
C THR A 169 -8.75 -22.25 3.97
N SER A 170 -8.54 -22.23 5.29
CA SER A 170 -9.37 -21.47 6.23
C SER A 170 -8.55 -20.43 7.00
N ILE A 171 -9.23 -19.41 7.50
CA ILE A 171 -8.65 -18.41 8.39
C ILE A 171 -9.56 -18.20 9.61
N SER A 172 -8.95 -17.99 10.77
CA SER A 172 -9.64 -17.64 12.02
C SER A 172 -8.98 -16.44 12.68
N PHE A 173 -9.74 -15.72 13.52
CA PHE A 173 -9.31 -14.45 14.11
C PHE A 173 -9.28 -14.50 15.63
N GLY A 174 -8.38 -13.73 16.22
CA GLY A 174 -8.44 -13.38 17.64
C GLY A 174 -9.44 -12.25 17.90
N SER A 175 -9.13 -11.40 18.87
CA SER A 175 -9.94 -10.21 19.19
C SER A 175 -9.31 -8.94 18.61
N GLU A 176 -10.16 -8.01 18.20
CA GLU A 176 -9.76 -6.67 17.78
C GLU A 176 -9.10 -5.90 18.93
N VAL A 177 -8.07 -5.14 18.59
CA VAL A 177 -7.35 -4.26 19.52
C VAL A 177 -7.25 -2.88 18.89
N SER A 178 -7.73 -1.86 19.59
CA SER A 178 -7.70 -0.47 19.10
C SER A 178 -6.29 0.09 19.09
N PHE A 179 -5.97 0.84 18.03
CA PHE A 179 -4.74 1.62 17.88
C PHE A 179 -4.98 3.12 17.77
N ASN A 180 -6.19 3.54 17.36
CA ASN A 180 -6.61 4.94 17.37
C ASN A 180 -8.07 4.98 17.84
N THR A 181 -8.38 5.80 18.85
CA THR A 181 -9.73 5.90 19.41
C THR A 181 -10.14 7.34 19.63
N GLY A 182 -11.45 7.58 19.68
CA GLY A 182 -12.00 8.73 20.40
C GLY A 182 -12.44 9.92 19.55
N SER A 183 -12.97 9.69 18.36
CA SER A 183 -13.20 10.77 17.43
C SER A 183 -14.54 11.47 17.49
N GLY A 184 -15.62 10.75 17.81
CA GLY A 184 -16.98 11.28 17.66
C GLY A 184 -17.26 11.94 16.31
N SER A 185 -16.43 11.69 15.29
CA SER A 185 -16.43 12.35 13.99
C SER A 185 -16.20 11.31 12.91
N SER A 186 -17.02 11.40 11.86
CA SER A 186 -17.10 10.47 10.75
C SER A 186 -15.91 10.57 9.79
N ASP A 187 -14.69 10.34 10.27
CA ASP A 187 -13.48 10.24 9.43
C ASP A 187 -12.20 9.82 10.18
N SER A 188 -12.23 9.36 11.44
CA SER A 188 -11.03 9.50 12.27
C SER A 188 -9.82 8.69 11.91
N THR A 189 -10.01 7.51 11.35
CA THR A 189 -8.92 6.61 11.00
C THR A 189 -9.06 6.21 9.53
N ARG A 190 -8.51 7.04 8.64
CA ARG A 190 -8.43 6.74 7.20
C ARG A 190 -6.99 6.73 6.70
N HIS A 191 -6.83 6.37 5.44
CA HIS A 191 -5.53 6.19 4.78
C HIS A 191 -4.63 5.23 5.56
N ILE A 192 -5.22 4.12 5.98
CA ILE A 192 -4.54 3.07 6.73
C ILE A 192 -3.63 2.31 5.77
N ALA A 193 -2.36 2.18 6.14
CA ALA A 193 -1.40 1.30 5.49
C ALA A 193 -0.58 0.55 6.53
N ALA A 194 -0.14 -0.66 6.19
CA ALA A 194 0.59 -1.52 7.11
C ALA A 194 1.72 -2.28 6.39
N THR A 195 2.81 -2.54 7.11
CA THR A 195 3.90 -3.41 6.65
C THR A 195 4.46 -4.22 7.83
N PHE A 196 5.21 -5.27 7.51
CA PHE A 196 5.95 -6.06 8.49
C PHE A 196 7.44 -5.72 8.43
N ASP A 197 7.97 -5.20 9.53
CA ASP A 197 9.40 -5.05 9.76
C ASP A 197 9.95 -6.42 10.18
N THR A 198 10.57 -7.10 9.22
CA THR A 198 11.20 -8.42 9.41
C THR A 198 12.47 -8.36 10.25
N THR A 199 13.09 -7.19 10.41
CA THR A 199 14.32 -7.02 11.21
C THR A 199 13.98 -6.96 12.70
N ASN A 200 12.89 -6.28 13.07
CA ASN A 200 12.45 -6.12 14.46
C ASN A 200 11.29 -7.05 14.86
N ASN A 201 10.74 -7.82 13.91
CA ASN A 201 9.53 -8.63 14.08
C ASN A 201 8.36 -7.79 14.61
N LYS A 202 8.07 -6.70 13.90
CA LYS A 202 7.00 -5.76 14.24
C LYS A 202 6.11 -5.48 13.06
N VAL A 203 4.82 -5.29 13.33
CA VAL A 203 3.91 -4.71 12.37
C VAL A 203 3.92 -3.20 12.58
N VAL A 204 4.05 -2.44 11.51
CA VAL A 204 3.94 -0.98 11.53
C VAL A 204 2.68 -0.60 10.79
N ILE A 205 1.83 0.20 11.45
CA ILE A 205 0.61 0.75 10.89
C ILE A 205 0.79 2.27 10.83
N VAL A 206 0.45 2.87 9.69
CA VAL A 206 0.32 4.31 9.53
C VAL A 206 -1.11 4.67 9.17
N TYR A 207 -1.54 5.86 9.57
CA TYR A 207 -2.89 6.36 9.34
C TYR A 207 -2.92 7.90 9.39
N LYS A 208 -3.98 8.47 8.84
CA LYS A 208 -4.38 9.86 9.08
C LYS A 208 -5.13 9.91 10.40
N ASP A 209 -4.60 10.68 11.35
CA ASP A 209 -5.15 10.85 12.69
C ASP A 209 -5.96 12.15 12.78
N VAL A 210 -7.26 12.07 12.57
CA VAL A 210 -8.14 13.26 12.58
C VAL A 210 -8.21 13.87 13.97
N ASN A 211 -8.10 13.06 15.02
CA ASN A 211 -8.12 13.52 16.41
C ASN A 211 -6.87 14.34 16.75
N ASN A 212 -5.80 14.14 15.98
CA ASN A 212 -4.57 14.91 16.04
C ASN A 212 -4.40 15.79 14.78
N SER A 213 -5.42 16.58 14.44
CA SER A 213 -5.34 17.58 13.36
C SER A 213 -5.09 17.03 11.95
N ASN A 214 -5.52 15.79 11.69
CA ASN A 214 -5.29 15.07 10.42
C ASN A 214 -3.81 14.76 10.15
N TYR A 215 -2.99 14.69 11.19
CA TYR A 215 -1.57 14.39 11.07
C TYR A 215 -1.34 12.95 10.62
N GLY A 216 -0.21 12.76 9.95
CA GLY A 216 0.29 11.44 9.64
C GLY A 216 0.87 10.82 10.90
N THR A 217 0.25 9.75 11.39
CA THR A 217 0.64 9.06 12.61
C THR A 217 0.98 7.60 12.31
N ALA A 218 1.98 7.07 13.02
CA ALA A 218 2.39 5.69 12.96
C ALA A 218 2.35 5.05 14.35
N ILE A 219 2.13 3.73 14.38
CA ILE A 219 2.13 2.94 15.60
C ILE A 219 2.73 1.56 15.35
N VAL A 220 3.52 1.08 16.31
CA VAL A 220 4.22 -0.21 16.21
C VAL A 220 3.48 -1.27 17.01
N GLY A 221 3.12 -2.36 16.34
CA GLY A 221 2.43 -3.52 16.89
C GLY A 221 3.34 -4.73 17.10
N THR A 222 3.14 -5.44 18.22
CA THR A 222 3.77 -6.72 18.52
C THR A 222 2.72 -7.83 18.50
N VAL A 223 2.87 -8.78 17.59
CA VAL A 223 2.01 -9.96 17.50
C VAL A 223 2.46 -11.01 18.51
N SER A 224 1.50 -11.58 19.26
CA SER A 224 1.73 -12.70 20.17
C SER A 224 0.52 -13.63 20.17
N GLY A 225 0.69 -14.82 19.58
CA GLY A 225 -0.39 -15.79 19.42
C GLY A 225 -1.46 -15.27 18.45
N THR A 226 -2.67 -15.00 18.97
CA THR A 226 -3.81 -14.47 18.21
C THR A 226 -4.14 -13.02 18.59
N SER A 227 -3.21 -12.30 19.22
CA SER A 227 -3.42 -10.92 19.64
C SER A 227 -2.25 -10.03 19.21
N ILE A 228 -2.49 -8.73 19.20
CA ILE A 228 -1.51 -7.69 18.90
C ILE A 228 -1.56 -6.64 20.01
N SER A 229 -0.40 -6.13 20.42
CA SER A 229 -0.31 -4.99 21.35
C SER A 229 0.49 -3.85 20.73
N PHE A 230 0.13 -2.62 21.08
CA PHE A 230 0.72 -1.42 20.51
C PHE A 230 1.64 -0.69 21.49
N GLY A 231 2.68 -0.08 20.94
CA GLY A 231 3.49 0.91 21.66
C GLY A 231 2.88 2.31 21.62
N SER A 232 3.75 3.31 21.56
CA SER A 232 3.33 4.72 21.48
C SER A 232 3.17 5.18 20.03
N GLU A 233 2.18 6.03 19.79
CA GLU A 233 1.99 6.74 18.52
C GLU A 233 3.18 7.69 18.26
N ALA A 234 3.54 7.84 16.98
CA ALA A 234 4.58 8.74 16.51
C ALA A 234 4.09 9.51 15.26
N VAL A 235 4.13 10.84 15.32
CA VAL A 235 3.77 11.70 14.18
C VAL A 235 4.94 11.77 13.21
N PHE A 236 4.72 11.40 11.95
CA PHE A 236 5.71 11.57 10.88
C PHE A 236 5.45 12.80 10.01
N ASN A 237 4.21 13.32 10.02
CA ASN A 237 3.88 14.55 9.33
C ASN A 237 2.96 15.43 10.18
N SER A 238 3.44 16.60 10.59
CA SER A 238 2.68 17.59 11.37
C SER A 238 1.86 18.54 10.47
N ALA A 239 1.24 17.97 9.44
CA ALA A 239 0.32 18.63 8.52
C ALA A 239 -0.77 17.64 8.09
N THR A 240 -1.84 18.14 7.46
CA THR A 240 -2.89 17.26 6.95
C THR A 240 -2.30 16.28 5.94
N THR A 241 -2.46 14.98 6.21
CA THR A 241 -1.81 13.92 5.45
C THR A 241 -2.85 13.05 4.73
N ASN A 242 -2.70 12.89 3.41
CA ASN A 242 -3.61 12.08 2.59
C ASN A 242 -2.81 11.15 1.63
N ALA A 243 -3.55 10.40 0.81
CA ALA A 243 -3.01 9.54 -0.26
C ALA A 243 -2.01 8.45 0.19
N MET A 244 -2.04 8.06 1.47
CA MET A 244 -1.24 6.95 1.99
C MET A 244 -1.97 5.63 1.79
N ARG A 245 -1.72 4.96 0.66
CA ARG A 245 -2.37 3.68 0.37
C ARG A 245 -1.48 2.48 0.64
N HIS A 246 -0.17 2.63 0.45
CA HIS A 246 0.82 1.57 0.64
C HIS A 246 2.06 2.14 1.33
N ILE A 247 2.56 1.38 2.29
CA ILE A 247 3.90 1.54 2.87
C ILE A 247 4.68 0.27 2.63
N SER A 248 6.01 0.34 2.68
CA SER A 248 6.86 -0.84 2.52
C SER A 248 7.95 -0.89 3.56
N PHE A 249 8.51 -2.08 3.74
CA PHE A 249 9.69 -2.29 4.55
C PHE A 249 10.89 -2.65 3.67
N ASN A 250 12.04 -2.06 3.97
CA ASN A 250 13.32 -2.40 3.38
C ASN A 250 14.29 -2.77 4.51
N SER A 251 14.82 -3.99 4.49
CA SER A 251 15.71 -4.49 5.55
C SER A 251 17.01 -3.68 5.76
N GLY A 252 17.44 -2.90 4.77
CA GLY A 252 18.60 -2.00 4.89
C GLY A 252 18.29 -0.64 5.53
N ASN A 253 17.05 -0.14 5.39
CA ASN A 253 16.71 1.25 5.71
C ASN A 253 15.59 1.41 6.75
N GLY A 254 14.63 0.48 6.80
CA GLY A 254 13.47 0.54 7.68
C GLY A 254 12.15 0.64 6.91
N VAL A 255 11.19 1.35 7.47
CA VAL A 255 9.85 1.52 6.90
C VAL A 255 9.82 2.75 6.01
N LEU A 256 9.48 2.58 4.74
CA LEU A 256 9.24 3.69 3.82
C LEU A 256 7.78 4.13 3.90
N VAL A 257 7.58 5.41 4.18
CA VAL A 257 6.26 6.06 4.13
C VAL A 257 6.30 7.13 3.05
N ALA A 258 5.37 7.06 2.11
CA ALA A 258 5.15 8.09 1.09
C ALA A 258 3.70 8.58 1.17
N TYR A 259 3.50 9.88 1.08
CA TYR A 259 2.24 10.54 1.41
C TYR A 259 2.08 11.88 0.67
N LEU A 260 0.84 12.36 0.58
CA LEU A 260 0.53 13.72 0.17
C LEU A 260 0.47 14.61 1.41
N ASP A 261 1.32 15.63 1.47
CA ASP A 261 1.23 16.71 2.44
C ASP A 261 0.25 17.77 1.93
N SER A 262 -1.01 17.71 2.37
CA SER A 262 -2.04 18.66 1.91
C SER A 262 -1.91 20.06 2.48
N GLY A 263 -0.97 20.30 3.40
CA GLY A 263 -0.62 21.66 3.83
C GLY A 263 0.24 22.39 2.78
N THR A 264 0.98 21.63 1.99
CA THR A 264 1.89 22.16 0.95
C THR A 264 1.50 21.74 -0.47
N SER A 265 0.59 20.76 -0.60
CA SER A 265 0.21 20.10 -1.86
C SER A 265 1.31 19.22 -2.48
N ASP A 266 2.34 18.86 -1.70
CA ASP A 266 3.50 18.14 -2.20
C ASP A 266 3.46 16.64 -1.87
N GLY A 267 3.99 15.82 -2.77
CA GLY A 267 4.31 14.42 -2.50
C GLY A 267 5.60 14.31 -1.69
N LYS A 268 5.52 13.70 -0.50
CA LYS A 268 6.66 13.54 0.41
C LYS A 268 6.89 12.09 0.80
N ALA A 269 8.15 11.75 1.06
CA ALA A 269 8.55 10.44 1.54
C ALA A 269 9.65 10.52 2.59
N LEU A 270 9.67 9.53 3.49
CA LEU A 270 10.64 9.42 4.57
C LEU A 270 10.84 7.97 5.02
N TRP A 271 11.95 7.74 5.69
CA TRP A 271 12.23 6.48 6.36
C TRP A 271 11.86 6.55 7.85
N GLY A 272 11.30 5.44 8.34
CA GLY A 272 11.01 5.18 9.73
C GLY A 272 11.89 4.07 10.27
N THR A 273 12.62 4.34 11.35
CA THR A 273 13.43 3.36 12.09
C THR A 273 12.64 2.83 13.29
N VAL A 274 12.38 1.53 13.31
CA VAL A 274 11.73 0.85 14.44
C VAL A 274 12.76 0.46 15.49
N SER A 275 12.46 0.74 16.75
CA SER A 275 13.24 0.31 17.91
C SER A 275 12.30 -0.12 19.03
N GLY A 276 12.26 -1.43 19.31
CA GLY A 276 11.34 -2.00 20.31
C GLY A 276 9.88 -1.85 19.89
N THR A 277 9.11 -1.04 20.62
CA THR A 277 7.70 -0.73 20.33
C THR A 277 7.50 0.72 19.89
N SER A 278 8.55 1.37 19.41
CA SER A 278 8.53 2.76 18.96
C SER A 278 9.11 2.87 17.56
N ILE A 279 8.74 3.93 16.86
CA ILE A 279 9.28 4.30 15.55
C ILE A 279 9.68 5.78 15.57
N SER A 280 10.79 6.10 14.94
CA SER A 280 11.26 7.47 14.70
C SER A 280 11.46 7.70 13.22
N PHE A 281 11.32 8.94 12.77
CA PHE A 281 11.33 9.28 11.36
C PHE A 281 12.47 10.23 10.99
N ASP A 282 13.01 10.03 9.80
CA ASP A 282 13.93 10.96 9.16
C ASP A 282 13.20 12.22 8.69
N THR A 283 13.96 13.19 8.18
CA THR A 283 13.37 14.36 7.53
C THR A 283 12.67 13.95 6.24
N ALA A 284 11.43 14.41 6.07
CA ALA A 284 10.67 14.21 4.84
C ALA A 284 11.37 14.86 3.65
N THR A 285 11.50 14.09 2.57
CA THR A 285 11.98 14.58 1.29
C THR A 285 10.79 14.71 0.34
N GLU A 286 10.74 15.82 -0.36
CA GLU A 286 9.79 16.07 -1.43
C GLU A 286 10.21 15.32 -2.69
N PHE A 287 9.26 14.61 -3.30
CA PHE A 287 9.47 13.92 -4.58
C PHE A 287 8.60 14.48 -5.71
N ASN A 288 7.66 15.35 -5.37
CA ASN A 288 6.74 15.98 -6.31
C ASN A 288 6.24 17.28 -5.69
N ASP A 289 6.39 18.39 -6.43
CA ASP A 289 6.04 19.77 -6.06
C ASP A 289 4.67 20.20 -6.60
N GLY A 290 3.77 19.24 -6.78
CA GLY A 290 2.40 19.42 -7.24
C GLY A 290 1.48 18.38 -6.62
N ASN A 291 0.17 18.55 -6.76
CA ASN A 291 -0.77 17.58 -6.21
C ASN A 291 -0.54 16.20 -6.84
N CYS A 292 -0.38 15.19 -5.99
CA CYS A 292 -0.32 13.79 -6.41
C CYS A 292 -1.36 12.94 -5.68
N TYR A 293 -1.72 11.83 -6.31
CA TYR A 293 -2.66 10.84 -5.76
C TYR A 293 -2.20 9.41 -6.09
N ASN A 294 -2.86 8.42 -5.48
CA ASN A 294 -2.53 7.00 -5.64
C ASN A 294 -1.05 6.66 -5.37
N ILE A 295 -0.48 7.19 -4.29
CA ILE A 295 0.93 6.98 -3.95
C ILE A 295 1.14 5.54 -3.43
N ILE A 296 2.10 4.84 -4.03
CA ILE A 296 2.51 3.47 -3.69
C ILE A 296 4.00 3.49 -3.35
N ALA A 297 4.32 3.25 -2.08
CA ALA A 297 5.70 3.03 -1.64
C ALA A 297 6.05 1.55 -1.71
N LEU A 298 7.01 1.21 -2.59
CA LEU A 298 7.66 -0.10 -2.67
C LEU A 298 9.08 0.00 -2.08
N PRO A 299 9.72 -1.12 -1.71
CA PRO A 299 10.99 -1.09 -0.96
C PRO A 299 12.14 -0.29 -1.59
N SER A 300 12.07 -0.01 -2.90
CA SER A 300 13.10 0.72 -3.65
C SER A 300 12.54 1.73 -4.64
N VAL A 301 11.21 1.91 -4.70
CA VAL A 301 10.54 2.74 -5.72
C VAL A 301 9.29 3.37 -5.13
N ILE A 302 9.00 4.62 -5.50
CA ILE A 302 7.71 5.26 -5.29
C ILE A 302 6.99 5.39 -6.63
N ILE A 303 5.73 4.99 -6.68
CA ILE A 303 4.85 5.18 -7.84
C ILE A 303 3.74 6.12 -7.42
N TYR A 304 3.43 7.12 -8.24
CA TYR A 304 2.34 8.07 -7.97
C TYR A 304 1.71 8.57 -9.26
N MET A 305 0.54 9.17 -9.15
CA MET A 305 -0.15 9.85 -10.26
C MET A 305 -0.04 11.36 -10.05
N GLU A 306 0.38 12.09 -11.08
CA GLU A 306 0.33 13.56 -11.07
C GLU A 306 -1.08 14.03 -11.44
N GLU A 307 -1.61 15.02 -10.71
CA GLU A 307 -2.95 15.57 -10.99
C GLU A 307 -3.00 16.34 -12.33
N ASP A 308 -1.91 17.01 -12.70
CA ASP A 308 -1.86 17.90 -13.86
C ASP A 308 -2.07 17.18 -15.20
N ASP A 309 -1.50 15.99 -15.37
CA ASP A 309 -1.58 15.22 -16.62
C ASP A 309 -2.19 13.82 -16.45
N GLY A 310 -2.51 13.42 -15.22
CA GLY A 310 -3.10 12.12 -14.90
C GLY A 310 -2.20 10.94 -15.27
N LYS A 311 -0.89 11.14 -15.43
CA LYS A 311 0.05 10.05 -15.76
C LYS A 311 0.71 9.51 -14.49
N ALA A 312 1.05 8.23 -14.56
CA ALA A 312 1.89 7.59 -13.55
C ALA A 312 3.35 8.05 -13.68
N ARG A 313 3.99 8.29 -12.55
CA ARG A 313 5.41 8.53 -12.39
C ARG A 313 6.02 7.43 -11.55
N VAL A 314 7.29 7.16 -11.79
CA VAL A 314 8.05 6.16 -11.03
C VAL A 314 9.38 6.77 -10.63
N LEU A 315 9.66 6.75 -9.33
CA LEU A 315 10.88 7.30 -8.76
C LEU A 315 11.66 6.17 -8.08
N SER A 316 12.87 5.91 -8.56
CA SER A 316 13.84 5.08 -7.84
C SER A 316 14.17 5.73 -6.51
N ILE A 317 14.38 4.92 -5.47
CA ILE A 317 14.86 5.37 -4.17
C ILE A 317 16.32 4.94 -4.04
N PRO A 318 17.30 5.62 -4.66
CA PRO A 318 18.71 5.34 -4.43
C PRO A 318 19.20 5.85 -3.04
N GLU A 319 18.28 5.98 -2.08
CA GLU A 319 18.44 6.38 -0.66
C GLU A 319 18.69 7.88 -0.37
N PHE A 320 17.83 8.84 -0.77
CA PHE A 320 17.87 10.29 -0.39
C PHE A 320 19.25 11.01 -0.36
N SER A 321 20.27 10.46 -1.03
CA SER A 321 21.68 10.70 -0.72
C SER A 321 22.35 11.83 -1.50
N SER A 322 21.59 12.89 -1.83
CA SER A 322 22.17 14.19 -2.20
C SER A 322 21.66 15.39 -1.38
N LEU A 323 20.71 15.22 -0.46
CA LEU A 323 20.07 16.35 0.25
C LEU A 323 20.57 16.60 1.68
N LEU A 324 21.90 16.63 1.82
CA LEU A 324 22.55 17.74 2.52
C LEU A 324 24.04 17.72 2.17
N MET A 325 24.44 18.54 1.19
CA MET A 325 25.20 19.71 1.61
C MET A 325 25.15 20.86 0.59
N PRO A 326 25.07 22.11 1.08
CA PRO A 326 25.16 23.31 0.29
C PRO A 326 26.61 23.49 -0.18
N ILE A 327 26.85 23.42 -1.48
CA ILE A 327 28.04 23.99 -2.10
C ILE A 327 27.50 24.99 -3.12
N VAL A 328 27.35 26.23 -2.68
CA VAL A 328 28.27 27.29 -3.11
C VAL A 328 28.28 27.34 -4.63
N SER A 329 27.35 28.12 -5.16
CA SER A 329 27.41 28.70 -6.50
C SER A 329 28.60 29.67 -6.60
N VAL A 330 29.83 29.17 -6.46
CA VAL A 330 31.06 29.85 -6.84
C VAL A 330 32.06 28.81 -7.35
N LEU A 331 31.90 28.43 -8.61
CA LEU A 331 33.05 28.31 -9.50
C LEU A 331 32.66 28.79 -10.91
N LEU A 332 32.86 30.09 -11.07
CA LEU A 332 33.28 30.80 -12.27
C LEU A 332 33.60 29.91 -13.50
N ILE A 333 32.69 29.87 -14.47
CA ILE A 333 33.07 29.94 -15.88
C ILE A 333 32.52 31.25 -16.43
N VAL A 334 33.35 32.28 -16.30
CA VAL A 334 33.40 33.35 -17.30
C VAL A 334 33.98 32.71 -18.56
N GLY A 335 33.24 32.79 -19.67
CA GLY A 335 33.89 32.76 -20.98
C GLY A 335 33.21 31.91 -22.06
N PHE A 336 32.57 32.63 -22.98
CA PHE A 336 32.33 32.29 -24.40
C PHE A 336 31.10 31.43 -24.73
N ASN A 337 30.00 32.06 -25.17
CA ASN A 337 29.65 32.38 -26.58
C ASN A 337 29.21 31.11 -27.36
N TYR A 338 28.08 31.06 -28.10
CA TYR A 338 27.52 32.07 -28.99
C TYR A 338 26.08 31.71 -29.45
N ARG A 339 25.33 32.74 -29.82
CA ARG A 339 23.98 32.75 -30.42
C ARG A 339 23.90 32.16 -31.84
N ARG A 340 22.63 31.97 -32.26
CA ARG A 340 22.02 31.79 -33.61
C ARG A 340 21.76 30.34 -34.02
N ARG A 341 20.57 30.01 -34.55
CA ARG A 341 19.87 30.75 -35.63
C ARG A 341 18.37 30.41 -35.67
N GLU A 342 17.50 31.42 -35.55
CA GLU A 342 16.18 31.35 -36.17
C GLU A 342 16.27 31.83 -37.62
N SER A 343 15.49 31.16 -38.46
CA SER A 343 15.37 31.36 -39.90
C SER A 343 14.46 32.53 -40.26
N SER A 344 14.93 33.34 -41.20
CA SER A 344 14.18 33.73 -42.39
C SER A 344 15.06 33.43 -43.60
#